data_AF-A0A820GGX7-F1
#
_entry.id   AF-A0A820GGX7-F1
#
_cell.length_a   1.000
_cell.length_b   1.000
_cell.length_c   1.000
_cell.angle_alpha   90.00
_cell.angle_beta   90.00
_cell.angle_gamma   90.00
#
_symmetry.space_group_name_H-M   'P 1'
#
loop_
_entity.id
_entity.type
_entity.pdbx_description
1 polymer ?
#
loop_
_entity_poly.entity_id
_entity_poly.type
_entity_poly.pdbx_seq_one_letter_code
_entity_poly.pdbx_strand_id
1 'polypeptide(L)'
;MTKPGFGACLMPMNHLDESHPNLTCEYCGEQFNSTNNFNEHKVSTCQKISVECLLKDFGCNERIIRANMKEHYMTEQHQKSLSKCIRQFLSHDSDRRIDTGCPRTTTESYNPDTIQFEELHGALNILVGGIEALANDAQRLSNESLQAQVTLQTLEEQLPGLKLSMEESNGFLQGVNCNLDILKQDFTSLQEKVNDLQCVSYDGTFIWKITNVKEKMMDAQSERQTSIYSPPFYSSPNGYKMRARLYLNGDGNARRTHMSMFFVLMRS
;
A
#
# COMPACT_ATOMS: atom_id res chain seq x y z
N MET A 1 53.99 27.82 -30.26
CA MET A 1 52.65 28.33 -29.92
C MET A 1 51.96 27.30 -29.02
N THR A 2 51.68 27.70 -27.78
CA THR A 2 50.51 27.34 -26.94
C THR A 2 50.08 25.87 -26.75
N LYS A 3 50.26 25.37 -25.51
CA LYS A 3 49.33 24.45 -24.77
C LYS A 3 47.94 25.13 -24.61
N PRO A 4 46.85 24.54 -24.03
CA PRO A 4 46.63 23.28 -23.26
C PRO A 4 45.32 22.54 -23.74
N GLY A 5 44.67 21.55 -23.11
CA GLY A 5 44.75 20.85 -21.82
C GLY A 5 43.49 19.96 -21.62
N PHE A 6 43.47 19.24 -20.49
CA PHE A 6 42.33 18.60 -19.78
C PHE A 6 41.51 17.55 -20.56
N GLY A 7 41.10 16.39 -20.05
CA GLY A 7 40.98 15.84 -18.70
C GLY A 7 39.84 14.82 -18.83
N ALA A 8 40.07 13.54 -18.54
CA ALA A 8 39.03 12.52 -18.58
C ALA A 8 39.01 11.78 -17.24
N CYS A 9 37.92 11.98 -16.52
CA CYS A 9 37.60 11.40 -15.23
C CYS A 9 37.66 9.87 -15.24
N LEU A 10 38.25 9.35 -14.17
CA LEU A 10 38.07 7.99 -13.69
C LEU A 10 36.59 7.73 -13.39
N MET A 11 36.02 6.70 -14.01
CA MET A 11 34.71 6.12 -13.67
C MET A 11 34.87 5.23 -12.42
N PRO A 12 34.00 5.33 -11.40
CA PRO A 12 34.03 4.40 -10.27
C PRO A 12 33.26 3.11 -10.56
N MET A 13 33.94 1.99 -10.28
CA MET A 13 33.47 0.69 -9.76
C MET A 13 31.96 0.37 -9.86
N ASN A 14 31.61 -0.53 -10.78
CA ASN A 14 30.43 -1.38 -10.66
C ASN A 14 30.68 -2.42 -9.57
N HIS A 15 30.13 -2.19 -8.37
CA HIS A 15 30.00 -3.23 -7.36
C HIS A 15 28.83 -4.16 -7.72
N LEU A 16 29.22 -5.36 -8.15
CA LEU A 16 28.63 -6.67 -7.86
C LEU A 16 27.15 -6.70 -7.45
N ASP A 17 26.37 -7.30 -8.34
CA ASP A 17 25.07 -7.93 -8.13
C ASP A 17 25.18 -9.01 -7.03
N GLU A 18 25.10 -8.57 -5.77
CA GLU A 18 24.81 -9.46 -4.64
C GLU A 18 23.32 -9.78 -4.65
N SER A 19 23.00 -10.95 -5.17
CA SER A 19 21.73 -11.62 -5.00
C SER A 19 21.46 -11.84 -3.51
N HIS A 20 20.90 -10.83 -2.84
CA HIS A 20 20.41 -10.96 -1.49
C HIS A 20 19.23 -11.96 -1.48
N PRO A 21 19.17 -12.88 -0.50
CA PRO A 21 18.05 -13.79 -0.39
C PRO A 21 16.77 -12.96 -0.17
N ASN A 22 15.86 -12.99 -1.14
CA ASN A 22 14.52 -12.42 -0.99
C ASN A 22 13.77 -13.22 0.08
N LEU A 23 13.88 -12.80 1.34
CA LEU A 23 13.24 -13.43 2.48
C LEU A 23 11.75 -13.15 2.39
N THR A 24 10.95 -14.20 2.19
CA THR A 24 9.49 -14.07 2.07
C THR A 24 8.82 -14.52 3.37
N CYS A 25 7.91 -13.72 3.90
CA CYS A 25 7.17 -14.07 5.11
C CYS A 25 6.17 -15.20 4.82
N GLU A 26 6.33 -16.32 5.51
CA GLU A 26 5.48 -17.51 5.37
C GLU A 26 4.00 -17.27 5.75
N TYR A 27 3.70 -16.20 6.49
CA TYR A 27 2.33 -15.90 6.95
C TYR A 27 1.61 -14.89 6.05
N CYS A 28 2.32 -13.85 5.56
CA CYS A 28 1.69 -12.79 4.76
C CYS A 28 2.14 -12.71 3.30
N GLY A 29 3.25 -13.36 2.94
CA GLY A 29 3.81 -13.36 1.59
C GLY A 29 4.64 -12.11 1.24
N GLU A 30 4.86 -11.19 2.17
CA GLU A 30 5.69 -10.00 1.94
C GLU A 30 7.18 -10.38 1.80
N GLN A 31 7.86 -9.73 0.85
CA GLN A 31 9.27 -9.93 0.55
C GLN A 31 10.13 -8.87 1.23
N PHE A 32 11.28 -9.30 1.76
CA PHE A 32 12.21 -8.46 2.50
C PHE A 32 13.61 -8.63 1.93
N ASN A 33 14.32 -7.52 1.81
CA ASN A 33 15.70 -7.43 1.34
C ASN A 33 16.73 -7.51 2.48
N SER A 34 16.29 -7.52 3.75
CA SER A 34 17.14 -7.55 4.94
C SER A 34 16.55 -8.46 6.02
N THR A 35 17.41 -9.27 6.62
CA THR A 35 17.06 -10.16 7.75
C THR A 35 16.54 -9.38 8.96
N ASN A 36 17.06 -8.17 9.21
CA ASN A 36 16.61 -7.33 10.33
C ASN A 36 15.16 -6.88 10.10
N ASN A 37 14.84 -6.37 8.92
CA ASN A 37 13.48 -5.94 8.56
C ASN A 37 12.49 -7.12 8.55
N PHE A 38 12.94 -8.29 8.10
CA PHE A 38 12.16 -9.53 8.13
C PHE A 38 11.82 -9.99 9.55
N ASN A 39 12.81 -9.97 10.46
CA ASN A 39 12.62 -10.35 11.85
C ASN A 39 11.76 -9.32 12.60
N GLU A 40 12.01 -8.03 12.39
CA GLU A 40 11.18 -6.97 12.95
C GLU A 40 9.73 -7.10 12.49
N HIS A 41 9.50 -7.33 11.19
CA HIS A 41 8.16 -7.62 10.67
C HIS A 41 7.49 -8.79 11.39
N LYS A 42 8.16 -9.93 11.59
CA LYS A 42 7.58 -11.07 12.33
C LYS A 42 7.19 -10.69 13.76
N VAL A 43 8.04 -9.92 14.45
CA VAL A 43 7.84 -9.57 15.86
C VAL A 43 6.75 -8.51 16.06
N SER A 44 6.71 -7.45 15.24
CA SER A 44 5.85 -6.29 15.53
C SER A 44 4.77 -5.99 14.47
N THR A 45 4.98 -6.36 13.20
CA THR A 45 4.18 -5.79 12.09
C THR A 45 3.27 -6.79 11.37
N CYS A 46 3.68 -8.05 11.23
CA CYS A 46 2.95 -9.07 10.48
C CYS A 46 1.53 -9.27 11.02
N GLN A 47 0.49 -8.98 10.25
CA GLN A 47 -0.89 -9.12 10.73
C GLN A 47 -1.44 -10.55 10.62
N LYS A 48 -0.82 -11.38 9.78
CA LYS A 48 -1.27 -12.76 9.50
C LYS A 48 -0.54 -13.82 10.34
N ILE A 49 0.47 -13.43 11.12
CA ILE A 49 1.20 -14.34 12.01
C ILE A 49 0.33 -14.73 13.21
N SER A 50 0.42 -16.00 13.60
CA SER A 50 -0.22 -16.53 14.80
C SER A 50 0.71 -16.36 16.01
N VAL A 51 0.27 -15.61 17.01
CA VAL A 51 1.03 -15.29 18.23
C VAL A 51 0.30 -15.77 19.47
N GLU A 52 1.05 -16.01 20.53
CA GLU A 52 0.48 -16.34 21.83
C GLU A 52 -0.19 -15.11 22.45
N CYS A 53 -1.31 -15.34 23.14
CA CYS A 53 -2.01 -14.28 23.85
C CYS A 53 -1.15 -13.69 24.97
N LEU A 54 -1.14 -12.35 25.12
CA LEU A 54 -0.41 -11.67 26.19
C LEU A 54 -0.95 -11.98 27.60
N LEU A 55 -2.15 -12.56 27.70
CA LEU A 55 -2.76 -13.02 28.95
C LEU A 55 -2.51 -14.52 29.21
N LYS A 56 -1.49 -15.13 28.57
CA LYS A 56 -1.10 -16.52 28.81
C LYS A 56 -0.85 -16.84 30.26
N ASP A 57 -0.11 -15.97 30.95
CA ASP A 57 0.18 -16.12 32.39
C ASP A 57 -1.06 -15.94 33.27
N PHE A 58 -2.17 -15.47 32.69
CA PHE A 58 -3.48 -15.30 33.33
C PHE A 58 -4.52 -16.32 32.84
N GLY A 59 -4.08 -17.39 32.15
CA GLY A 59 -4.89 -18.55 31.80
C GLY A 59 -5.45 -18.59 30.37
N CYS A 60 -4.96 -17.75 29.45
CA CYS A 60 -5.32 -17.84 28.03
C CYS A 60 -4.25 -18.55 27.20
N ASN A 61 -4.49 -19.81 26.82
CA ASN A 61 -3.52 -20.61 26.06
C ASN A 61 -3.74 -20.58 24.54
N GLU A 62 -4.54 -19.64 24.02
CA GLU A 62 -4.84 -19.59 22.59
C GLU A 62 -3.73 -18.90 21.78
N ARG A 63 -3.48 -19.44 20.59
CA ARG A 63 -2.65 -18.80 19.56
C ARG A 63 -3.55 -18.13 18.53
N ILE A 64 -3.39 -16.82 18.40
CA ILE A 64 -4.32 -15.95 17.68
C ILE A 64 -3.59 -15.25 16.54
N ILE A 65 -4.24 -15.17 15.39
CA ILE A 65 -3.76 -14.35 14.28
C ILE A 65 -3.76 -12.89 14.73
N ARG A 66 -2.63 -12.18 14.60
CA ARG A 66 -2.46 -10.82 15.12
C ARG A 66 -3.59 -9.86 14.71
N ALA A 67 -4.10 -9.98 13.48
CA ALA A 67 -5.26 -9.21 13.00
C ALA A 67 -6.54 -9.40 13.83
N ASN A 68 -6.75 -10.58 14.41
CA ASN A 68 -7.95 -10.95 15.18
C ASN A 68 -7.77 -10.74 16.70
N MET A 69 -6.60 -10.26 17.13
CA MET A 69 -6.26 -10.10 18.55
C MET A 69 -7.24 -9.16 19.28
N LYS A 70 -7.72 -8.12 18.59
CA LYS A 70 -8.68 -7.15 19.15
C LYS A 70 -10.02 -7.81 19.50
N GLU A 71 -10.55 -8.66 18.63
CA GLU A 71 -11.80 -9.37 18.87
C GLU A 71 -11.63 -10.44 19.96
N HIS A 72 -10.50 -11.13 19.98
CA HIS A 72 -10.17 -12.11 21.00
C HIS A 72 -10.05 -11.50 22.43
N TYR A 73 -9.60 -10.24 22.58
CA TYR A 73 -9.62 -9.54 23.87
C TYR A 73 -11.02 -9.21 24.39
N MET A 74 -12.04 -9.27 23.54
CA MET A 74 -13.43 -8.99 23.92
C MET A 74 -14.19 -10.24 24.40
N THR A 75 -13.52 -11.40 24.47
CA THR A 75 -14.12 -12.63 25.01
C THR A 75 -14.44 -12.50 26.50
N GLU A 76 -15.50 -13.17 26.95
CA GLU A 76 -15.88 -13.18 28.37
C GLU A 76 -14.75 -13.67 29.28
N GLN A 77 -13.93 -14.61 28.80
CA GLN A 77 -12.78 -15.14 29.53
C GLN A 77 -11.77 -14.03 29.86
N HIS A 78 -11.43 -13.19 28.88
CA HIS A 78 -10.49 -12.09 29.08
C HIS A 78 -11.06 -10.95 29.90
N GLN A 79 -12.34 -10.62 29.71
CA GLN A 79 -13.01 -9.63 30.57
C GLN A 79 -12.99 -10.06 32.04
N LYS A 80 -13.25 -11.35 32.31
CA LYS A 80 -13.17 -11.92 33.67
C LYS A 80 -11.73 -11.88 34.21
N SER A 81 -10.72 -12.30 33.44
CA SER A 81 -9.31 -12.28 33.85
C SER A 81 -8.80 -10.85 34.11
N LEU A 82 -9.13 -9.88 33.26
CA LEU A 82 -8.77 -8.47 33.45
C LEU A 82 -9.48 -7.86 34.67
N SER A 83 -10.78 -8.15 34.87
CA SER A 83 -11.51 -7.69 36.05
C SER A 83 -10.95 -8.28 37.36
N LYS A 84 -10.41 -9.50 37.31
CA LYS A 84 -9.76 -10.15 38.44
C LYS A 84 -8.40 -9.49 38.72
N CYS A 85 -7.62 -9.22 37.68
CA CYS A 85 -6.32 -8.55 37.81
C CYS A 85 -6.47 -7.13 38.37
N ILE A 86 -7.41 -6.33 37.85
CA ILE A 86 -7.72 -4.99 38.34
C ILE A 86 -8.18 -5.04 39.80
N ARG A 87 -9.08 -5.96 40.16
CA ARG A 87 -9.50 -6.15 41.57
C ARG A 87 -8.33 -6.54 42.47
N GLN A 88 -7.43 -7.40 41.99
CA GLN A 88 -6.27 -7.86 42.73
C GLN A 88 -5.23 -6.76 42.91
N PHE A 89 -5.06 -5.88 41.91
CA PHE A 89 -4.25 -4.66 42.01
C PHE A 89 -4.86 -3.65 42.99
N LEU A 90 -6.17 -3.43 42.92
CA LEU A 90 -6.90 -2.53 43.82
C LEU A 90 -6.96 -3.06 45.26
N SER A 91 -6.95 -4.38 45.47
CA SER A 91 -6.83 -5.00 46.80
C SER A 91 -5.38 -5.06 47.31
N HIS A 92 -4.38 -4.96 46.43
CA HIS A 92 -2.97 -4.97 46.83
C HIS A 92 -2.50 -3.63 47.42
N ASP A 93 -3.26 -2.56 47.21
CA ASP A 93 -3.05 -1.25 47.83
C ASP A 93 -3.51 -1.21 49.30
N SER A 94 -4.42 -2.12 49.70
CA SER A 94 -4.89 -2.25 51.08
C SER A 94 -4.03 -3.14 51.99
N ASP A 95 -3.04 -3.88 51.45
CA ASP A 95 -2.39 -4.98 52.21
C ASP A 95 -0.85 -5.05 52.11
N ARG A 96 -0.16 -3.99 51.68
CA ARG A 96 1.32 -3.96 51.71
C ARG A 96 1.88 -3.48 53.05
N ARG A 97 1.70 -4.32 54.09
CA ARG A 97 2.73 -4.48 55.14
C ARG A 97 3.71 -5.56 54.67
N ILE A 98 4.96 -5.18 54.41
CA ILE A 98 6.04 -6.14 54.16
C ILE A 98 6.53 -6.67 55.51
N ASP A 99 6.27 -7.95 55.73
CA ASP A 99 6.89 -8.80 56.74
C ASP A 99 8.25 -9.29 56.22
N THR A 100 9.32 -8.95 56.95
CA THR A 100 10.62 -9.60 56.86
C THR A 100 11.10 -9.89 58.29
N GLY A 101 10.95 -11.13 58.75
CA GLY A 101 11.64 -11.67 59.94
C GLY A 101 13.16 -11.80 59.67
N CYS A 102 14.09 -11.96 60.62
CA CYS A 102 14.19 -12.26 62.07
C CYS A 102 15.71 -12.03 62.42
N PRO A 103 16.23 -11.81 63.65
CA PRO A 103 15.98 -12.62 64.85
C PRO A 103 15.75 -11.87 66.19
N ARG A 104 15.08 -12.58 67.09
CA ARG A 104 14.81 -12.25 68.50
C ARG A 104 16.07 -11.79 69.25
N THR A 105 15.95 -10.67 69.96
CA THR A 105 16.47 -10.53 71.33
C THR A 105 15.48 -9.74 72.18
N THR A 106 15.20 -10.30 73.35
CA THR A 106 14.34 -9.81 74.43
C THR A 106 14.81 -8.47 75.00
N THR A 107 13.89 -7.54 75.31
CA THR A 107 13.49 -7.11 76.68
C THR A 107 12.84 -5.72 76.68
N GLU A 108 11.61 -5.65 77.21
CA GLU A 108 11.02 -4.67 78.14
C GLU A 108 11.04 -3.13 77.93
N SER A 109 9.85 -2.55 78.20
CA SER A 109 9.54 -1.22 78.78
C SER A 109 8.90 -0.16 77.85
N TYR A 110 7.62 0.12 78.12
CA TYR A 110 6.70 1.07 77.48
C TYR A 110 6.85 2.50 78.05
N ASN A 111 6.79 3.54 77.19
CA ASN A 111 6.52 4.94 77.55
C ASN A 111 5.66 5.61 76.45
N PRO A 112 4.60 6.40 76.74
CA PRO A 112 3.59 6.78 75.73
C PRO A 112 3.80 8.15 75.04
N ASP A 113 4.73 8.99 75.49
CA ASP A 113 4.83 10.39 75.03
C ASP A 113 5.71 10.61 73.77
N THR A 114 6.34 9.57 73.23
CA THR A 114 7.23 9.64 72.06
C THR A 114 6.55 9.29 70.72
N ILE A 115 5.32 8.75 70.75
CA ILE A 115 4.68 8.11 69.58
C ILE A 115 4.11 9.14 68.57
N GLN A 116 3.68 10.33 69.00
CA GLN A 116 3.11 11.34 68.09
C GLN A 116 4.13 12.08 67.20
N PHE A 117 5.40 12.15 67.63
CA PHE A 117 6.44 12.88 66.89
C PHE A 117 7.04 12.04 65.76
N GLU A 118 7.18 10.72 65.96
CA GLU A 118 7.67 9.80 64.92
C GLU A 118 6.64 9.61 63.78
N GLU A 119 5.34 9.56 64.09
CA GLU A 119 4.27 9.49 63.07
C GLU A 119 4.23 10.77 62.22
N LEU A 120 4.36 11.94 62.84
CA LEU A 120 4.39 13.23 62.14
C LEU A 120 5.66 13.39 61.28
N HIS A 121 6.80 12.94 61.77
CA HIS A 121 8.06 12.93 61.02
C HIS A 121 8.01 11.97 59.83
N GLY A 122 7.39 10.80 59.99
CA GLY A 122 7.12 9.85 58.90
C GLY A 122 6.22 10.45 57.81
N ALA A 123 5.12 11.11 58.20
CA ALA A 123 4.23 11.79 57.27
C ALA A 123 4.93 12.93 56.51
N LEU A 124 5.79 13.70 57.17
CA LEU A 124 6.61 14.74 56.53
C LEU A 124 7.59 14.16 55.52
N ASN A 125 8.28 13.06 55.84
CA ASN A 125 9.22 12.42 54.91
C ASN A 125 8.53 11.86 53.67
N ILE A 126 7.32 11.31 53.80
CA ILE A 126 6.50 10.86 52.67
C ILE A 126 6.11 12.06 51.79
N LEU A 127 5.69 13.17 52.39
CA LEU A 127 5.32 14.38 51.65
C LEU A 127 6.51 14.99 50.92
N VAL A 128 7.69 15.03 51.56
CA VAL A 128 8.94 15.49 50.92
C VAL A 128 9.29 14.59 49.73
N GLY A 129 9.27 13.27 49.90
CA GLY A 129 9.51 12.33 48.79
C GLY A 129 8.46 12.44 47.68
N GLY A 130 7.20 12.71 48.01
CA GLY A 130 6.13 12.97 47.05
C GLY A 130 6.34 14.27 46.26
N ILE A 131 6.79 15.35 46.91
CA ILE A 131 7.13 16.62 46.26
C ILE A 131 8.34 16.45 45.33
N GLU A 132 9.37 15.71 45.77
CA GLU A 132 10.53 15.41 44.95
C GLU A 132 10.15 14.56 43.72
N ALA A 133 9.31 13.53 43.90
CA ALA A 133 8.80 12.72 42.79
C ALA A 133 8.00 13.58 41.79
N LEU A 134 7.11 14.44 42.27
CA LEU A 134 6.34 15.34 41.42
C LEU A 134 7.21 16.37 40.70
N ALA A 135 8.26 16.89 41.35
CA ALA A 135 9.21 17.79 40.73
C ALA A 135 9.98 17.11 39.59
N ASN A 136 10.41 15.86 39.81
CA ASN A 136 11.07 15.04 38.79
C ASN A 136 10.12 14.72 37.62
N ASP A 137 8.87 14.39 37.89
CA ASP A 137 7.86 14.13 36.86
C ASP A 137 7.51 15.38 36.06
N ALA A 138 7.37 16.54 36.72
CA ALA A 138 7.14 17.81 36.05
C ALA A 138 8.30 18.17 35.11
N GLN A 139 9.54 17.94 35.54
CA GLN A 139 10.72 18.18 34.71
C GLN A 139 10.82 17.19 33.54
N ARG A 140 10.49 15.91 33.77
CA ARG A 140 10.41 14.90 32.70
C ARG A 140 9.37 15.28 31.65
N LEU A 141 8.16 15.64 32.07
CA LEU A 141 7.09 16.11 31.18
C LEU A 141 7.49 17.35 30.40
N SER A 142 8.20 18.30 31.03
CA SER A 142 8.73 19.48 30.35
C SER A 142 9.72 19.11 29.24
N ASN A 143 10.61 18.15 29.49
CA ASN A 143 11.57 17.68 28.49
C ASN A 143 10.89 16.92 27.33
N GLU A 144 9.94 16.05 27.65
CA GLU A 144 9.14 15.32 26.66
C GLU A 144 8.34 16.30 25.78
N SER A 145 7.74 17.33 26.38
CA SER A 145 7.02 18.38 25.64
C SER A 145 7.94 19.16 24.71
N LEU A 146 9.14 19.51 25.17
CA LEU A 146 10.11 20.22 24.33
C LEU A 146 10.58 19.36 23.16
N GLN A 147 10.82 18.07 23.42
CA GLN A 147 11.23 17.13 22.38
C GLN A 147 10.12 16.91 21.34
N ALA A 148 8.87 16.76 21.78
CA ALA A 148 7.72 16.68 20.88
C ALA A 148 7.61 17.92 19.99
N GLN A 149 7.82 19.12 20.56
CA GLN A 149 7.76 20.36 19.80
C GLN A 149 8.87 20.47 18.73
N VAL A 150 10.10 20.04 19.05
CA VAL A 150 11.19 19.99 18.06
C VAL A 150 10.89 18.99 16.94
N THR A 151 10.33 17.82 17.27
CA THR A 151 9.95 16.84 16.24
C THR A 151 8.86 17.36 15.32
N LEU A 152 7.85 18.07 15.85
CA LEU A 152 6.81 18.71 15.05
C LEU A 152 7.40 19.75 14.09
N GLN A 153 8.26 20.63 14.59
CA GLN A 153 8.91 21.64 13.76
C GLN A 153 9.75 21.01 12.64
N THR A 154 10.50 19.95 12.96
CA THR A 154 11.30 19.23 11.96
C THR A 154 10.43 18.60 10.87
N LEU A 155 9.28 18.02 11.25
CA LEU A 155 8.34 17.46 10.29
C LEU A 155 7.67 18.54 9.42
N GLU A 156 7.31 19.68 10.02
CA GLU A 156 6.75 20.83 9.30
C GLU A 156 7.75 21.40 8.29
N GLU A 157 9.05 21.41 8.60
CA GLU A 157 10.11 21.85 7.68
C GLU A 157 10.32 20.89 6.51
N GLN A 158 10.11 19.58 6.70
CA GLN A 158 10.27 18.57 5.64
C GLN A 158 9.05 18.48 4.70
N LEU A 159 7.87 18.85 5.19
CA LEU A 159 6.60 18.69 4.47
C LEU A 159 6.55 19.44 3.12
N PRO A 160 7.04 20.68 2.98
CA PRO A 160 7.07 21.39 1.70
C PRO A 160 7.95 20.69 0.65
N GLY A 161 9.11 20.15 1.06
CA GLY A 161 10.03 19.48 0.13
C GLY A 161 9.43 18.18 -0.43
N LEU A 162 8.81 17.37 0.44
CA LEU A 162 8.09 16.17 0.01
C LEU A 162 6.90 16.51 -0.90
N LYS A 163 6.17 17.58 -0.58
CA LYS A 163 5.05 18.05 -1.40
C LYS A 163 5.50 18.45 -2.80
N LEU A 164 6.57 19.26 -2.91
CA LEU A 164 7.14 19.65 -4.21
C LEU A 164 7.62 18.44 -5.00
N SER A 165 8.32 17.50 -4.36
CA SER A 165 8.78 16.26 -5.01
C SER A 165 7.61 15.41 -5.53
N MET A 166 6.51 15.34 -4.78
CA MET A 166 5.29 14.66 -5.21
C MET A 166 4.64 15.38 -6.41
N GLU A 167 4.57 16.71 -6.40
CA GLU A 167 4.03 17.51 -7.50
C GLU A 167 4.87 17.35 -8.78
N GLU A 168 6.20 17.36 -8.68
CA GLU A 168 7.12 17.13 -9.79
C GLU A 168 6.98 15.71 -10.37
N SER A 169 6.94 14.70 -9.51
CA SER A 169 6.73 13.30 -9.93
C SER A 169 5.38 13.11 -10.61
N ASN A 170 4.32 13.75 -10.11
CA ASN A 170 3.00 13.70 -10.72
C ASN A 170 2.98 14.40 -12.09
N GLY A 171 3.67 15.55 -12.22
CA GLY A 171 3.85 16.23 -13.50
C GLY A 171 4.59 15.37 -14.53
N PHE A 172 5.64 14.67 -14.10
CA PHE A 172 6.36 13.72 -14.94
C PHE A 172 5.46 12.56 -15.41
N LEU A 173 4.72 11.94 -14.49
CA LEU A 173 3.78 10.86 -14.81
C LEU A 173 2.70 11.32 -15.79
N GLN A 174 2.18 12.53 -15.62
CA GLN A 174 1.21 13.11 -16.54
C GLN A 174 1.81 13.27 -17.95
N GLY A 175 3.04 13.77 -18.05
CA GLY A 175 3.76 13.88 -19.33
C GLY A 175 3.98 12.53 -20.00
N VAL A 176 4.39 11.50 -19.25
CA VAL A 176 4.56 10.14 -19.76
C VAL A 176 3.23 9.56 -20.26
N ASN A 177 2.13 9.77 -19.55
CA ASN A 177 0.81 9.31 -19.98
C ASN A 177 0.37 9.98 -21.29
N CYS A 178 0.56 11.29 -21.45
CA CYS A 178 0.25 11.96 -22.70
C CYS A 178 1.07 11.39 -23.87
N ASN A 179 2.37 11.14 -23.67
CA ASN A 179 3.21 10.52 -24.69
C ASN A 179 2.75 9.09 -25.03
N LEU A 180 2.33 8.32 -24.04
CA LEU A 180 1.78 6.98 -24.26
C LEU A 180 0.53 7.02 -25.14
N ASP A 181 -0.36 7.98 -24.91
CA ASP A 181 -1.59 8.12 -25.69
C ASP A 181 -1.31 8.50 -27.15
N ILE A 182 -0.35 9.40 -27.39
CA ILE A 182 0.13 9.73 -28.74
C ILE A 182 0.69 8.47 -29.43
N LEU A 183 1.57 7.74 -28.74
CA LEU A 183 2.18 6.52 -29.29
C LEU A 183 1.14 5.43 -29.61
N LYS A 184 0.10 5.28 -28.78
CA LYS A 184 -1.02 4.37 -29.06
C LYS A 184 -1.81 4.79 -30.29
N GLN A 185 -2.05 6.09 -30.46
CA GLN A 185 -2.72 6.62 -31.64
C GLN A 185 -1.89 6.38 -32.90
N ASP A 186 -0.59 6.65 -32.85
CA ASP A 186 0.33 6.40 -33.97
C ASP A 186 0.41 4.92 -34.33
N PHE A 187 0.47 4.05 -33.33
CA PHE A 187 0.46 2.60 -33.52
C PHE A 187 -0.83 2.14 -34.21
N THR A 188 -1.99 2.65 -33.79
CA THR A 188 -3.29 2.32 -34.40
C THR A 188 -3.33 2.78 -35.86
N SER A 189 -2.88 4.00 -36.15
CA SER A 189 -2.78 4.56 -37.50
C SER A 189 -1.84 3.75 -38.41
N LEU A 190 -0.68 3.34 -37.88
CA LEU A 190 0.26 2.49 -38.62
C LEU A 190 -0.32 1.09 -38.86
N GLN A 191 -1.00 0.52 -37.88
CA GLN A 191 -1.64 -0.78 -38.02
C GLN A 191 -2.73 -0.76 -39.08
N GLU A 192 -3.54 0.32 -39.16
CA GLU A 192 -4.50 0.53 -40.24
C GLU A 192 -3.81 0.60 -41.61
N LYS A 193 -2.73 1.38 -41.74
CA LYS A 193 -1.96 1.47 -43.00
C LYS A 193 -1.35 0.13 -43.42
N VAL A 194 -0.85 -0.66 -42.48
CA VAL A 194 -0.31 -2.00 -42.75
C VAL A 194 -1.41 -2.94 -43.21
N ASN A 195 -2.58 -2.92 -42.54
CA ASN A 195 -3.73 -3.73 -42.93
C ASN A 195 -4.23 -3.36 -44.33
N ASP A 196 -4.27 -2.06 -44.66
CA ASP A 196 -4.57 -1.58 -46.00
C ASP A 196 -3.58 -2.20 -46.99
N LEU A 197 -2.27 -2.06 -46.77
CA LEU A 197 -1.25 -2.62 -47.69
C LEU A 197 -1.32 -4.15 -47.86
N GLN A 198 -1.63 -4.90 -46.81
CA GLN A 198 -1.67 -6.37 -46.85
C GLN A 198 -2.88 -6.92 -47.60
N CYS A 199 -3.97 -6.14 -47.70
CA CYS A 199 -5.24 -6.58 -48.30
C CYS A 199 -5.52 -5.98 -49.69
N VAL A 200 -4.56 -5.25 -50.27
CA VAL A 200 -4.79 -4.53 -51.53
C VAL A 200 -4.53 -5.42 -52.74
N SER A 201 -5.55 -5.55 -53.57
CA SER A 201 -5.37 -5.88 -54.98
C SER A 201 -5.31 -4.62 -55.85
N TYR A 202 -4.50 -4.67 -56.90
CA TYR A 202 -4.30 -3.60 -57.89
C TYR A 202 -4.75 -4.01 -59.30
N ASP A 203 -5.55 -5.07 -59.44
CA ASP A 203 -6.05 -5.56 -60.73
C ASP A 203 -7.58 -5.46 -60.86
N GLY A 204 -8.24 -4.79 -59.90
CA GLY A 204 -9.70 -4.69 -59.83
C GLY A 204 -10.40 -5.93 -59.26
N THR A 205 -9.68 -7.00 -58.92
CA THR A 205 -10.23 -8.21 -58.28
C THR A 205 -9.98 -8.17 -56.78
N PHE A 206 -11.03 -8.26 -55.96
CA PHE A 206 -10.88 -8.23 -54.50
C PHE A 206 -11.67 -9.38 -53.84
N ILE A 207 -11.02 -10.09 -52.91
CA ILE A 207 -11.62 -11.17 -52.14
C ILE A 207 -11.77 -10.72 -50.70
N TRP A 208 -13.02 -10.54 -50.26
CA TRP A 208 -13.32 -10.18 -48.88
C TRP A 208 -13.71 -11.39 -48.05
N LYS A 209 -12.82 -11.85 -47.17
CA LYS A 209 -13.15 -12.86 -46.17
C LYS A 209 -13.82 -12.22 -44.96
N ILE A 210 -15.07 -12.58 -44.69
CA ILE A 210 -15.82 -12.10 -43.53
C ILE A 210 -15.76 -13.16 -42.43
N THR A 211 -15.03 -12.86 -41.36
CA THR A 211 -14.99 -13.68 -40.14
C THR A 211 -16.11 -13.27 -39.19
N ASN A 212 -16.44 -14.16 -38.24
CA ASN A 212 -17.41 -13.91 -37.16
C ASN A 212 -18.79 -13.46 -37.66
N VAL A 213 -19.29 -14.09 -38.74
CA VAL A 213 -20.57 -13.70 -39.37
C VAL A 213 -21.74 -13.75 -38.40
N LYS A 214 -21.79 -14.74 -37.49
CA LYS A 214 -22.87 -14.87 -36.49
C LYS A 214 -22.93 -13.66 -35.56
N GLU A 215 -21.79 -13.25 -35.02
CA GLU A 215 -21.66 -12.09 -34.14
C GLU A 215 -22.05 -10.80 -34.86
N LYS A 216 -21.47 -10.56 -36.05
CA LYS A 216 -21.78 -9.38 -36.86
C LYS A 216 -23.24 -9.34 -37.33
N MET A 217 -23.88 -10.50 -37.54
CA MET A 217 -25.30 -10.59 -37.83
C MET A 217 -26.14 -10.19 -36.60
N MET A 218 -25.79 -10.63 -35.40
CA MET A 218 -26.46 -10.20 -34.17
C MET A 218 -26.31 -8.69 -33.94
N ASP A 219 -25.13 -8.13 -34.18
CA ASP A 219 -24.89 -6.68 -34.10
C ASP A 219 -25.73 -5.91 -35.14
N ALA A 220 -25.91 -6.46 -36.34
CA ALA A 220 -26.76 -5.87 -37.38
C ALA A 220 -28.27 -6.00 -37.08
N GLN A 221 -28.68 -7.07 -36.41
CA GLN A 221 -30.07 -7.28 -35.97
C GLN A 221 -30.44 -6.41 -34.76
N SER A 222 -29.50 -6.20 -33.84
CA SER A 222 -29.64 -5.33 -32.68
C SER A 222 -29.41 -3.84 -33.00
N GLU A 223 -29.09 -3.51 -34.26
CA GLU A 223 -28.84 -2.15 -34.75
C GLU A 223 -27.61 -1.46 -34.11
N ARG A 224 -26.80 -2.20 -33.34
CA ARG A 224 -25.52 -1.72 -32.79
C ARG A 224 -24.52 -1.40 -33.88
N GLN A 225 -24.44 -2.25 -34.92
CA GLN A 225 -23.60 -2.03 -36.08
C GLN A 225 -24.28 -2.58 -37.33
N THR A 226 -24.94 -1.71 -38.08
CA THR A 226 -25.79 -2.09 -39.22
C THR A 226 -25.01 -2.48 -40.47
N SER A 227 -23.75 -2.06 -40.59
CA SER A 227 -22.91 -2.34 -41.76
C SER A 227 -21.43 -2.50 -41.40
N ILE A 228 -20.71 -3.24 -42.22
CA ILE A 228 -19.25 -3.39 -42.16
C ILE A 228 -18.60 -2.92 -43.47
N TYR A 229 -17.35 -2.48 -43.40
CA TYR A 229 -16.55 -2.08 -44.56
C TYR A 229 -15.46 -3.10 -44.85
N SER A 230 -15.15 -3.30 -46.13
CA SER A 230 -13.94 -4.00 -46.53
C SER A 230 -12.71 -3.09 -46.43
N PRO A 231 -11.51 -3.66 -46.37
CA PRO A 231 -10.28 -2.95 -46.75
C PRO A 231 -10.39 -2.30 -48.14
N PRO A 232 -9.63 -1.23 -48.40
CA PRO A 232 -9.59 -0.60 -49.71
C PRO A 232 -8.88 -1.49 -50.75
N PHE A 233 -9.30 -1.40 -52.00
CA PHE A 233 -8.68 -2.04 -53.16
C PHE A 233 -8.71 -1.10 -54.37
N TYR A 234 -7.89 -1.37 -55.40
CA TYR A 234 -7.76 -0.49 -56.55
C TYR A 234 -8.15 -1.19 -57.84
N SER A 235 -8.68 -0.42 -58.80
CA SER A 235 -8.98 -0.93 -60.15
C SER A 235 -7.71 -1.19 -60.97
N SER A 236 -6.62 -0.47 -60.70
CA SER A 236 -5.30 -0.57 -61.33
C SER A 236 -4.26 0.15 -60.44
N PRO A 237 -2.93 0.02 -60.66
CA PRO A 237 -1.90 0.69 -59.84
C PRO A 237 -2.08 2.21 -59.70
N ASN A 238 -2.58 2.87 -60.75
CA ASN A 238 -2.89 4.30 -60.77
C ASN A 238 -4.40 4.55 -60.99
N GLY A 239 -5.23 3.61 -60.52
CA GLY A 239 -6.68 3.58 -60.75
C GLY A 239 -7.51 4.16 -59.62
N TYR A 240 -8.80 3.85 -59.64
CA TYR A 240 -9.73 4.29 -58.59
C TYR A 240 -9.52 3.50 -57.30
N LYS A 241 -9.44 4.21 -56.17
CA LYS A 241 -9.48 3.63 -54.82
C LYS A 241 -10.94 3.32 -54.45
N MET A 242 -11.22 2.09 -54.07
CA MET A 242 -12.57 1.60 -53.80
C MET A 242 -12.60 0.80 -52.50
N ARG A 243 -13.78 0.66 -51.90
CA ARG A 243 -14.06 -0.34 -50.85
C ARG A 243 -15.50 -0.84 -50.95
N ALA A 244 -15.80 -2.01 -50.42
CA ALA A 244 -17.15 -2.52 -50.31
C ALA A 244 -17.77 -2.18 -48.94
N ARG A 245 -19.08 -1.95 -48.92
CA ARG A 245 -19.89 -1.83 -47.70
C ARG A 245 -20.95 -2.92 -47.71
N LEU A 246 -21.01 -3.72 -46.66
CA LEU A 246 -21.95 -4.84 -46.53
C LEU A 246 -22.90 -4.63 -45.35
N TYR A 247 -24.18 -4.85 -45.61
CA TYR A 247 -25.26 -4.89 -44.65
C TYR A 247 -25.73 -6.35 -44.52
N LEU A 248 -25.33 -6.99 -43.43
CA LEU A 248 -25.66 -8.41 -43.18
C LEU A 248 -27.16 -8.61 -42.99
N ASN A 249 -27.84 -7.66 -42.35
CA ASN A 249 -29.28 -7.68 -42.10
C ASN A 249 -30.07 -6.86 -43.14
N GLY A 250 -29.48 -6.63 -44.33
CA GLY A 250 -30.10 -5.89 -45.43
C GLY A 250 -30.26 -4.39 -45.21
N ASP A 251 -30.43 -3.66 -46.30
CA ASP A 251 -30.65 -2.22 -46.30
C ASP A 251 -31.87 -1.83 -47.15
N GLY A 252 -32.52 -0.72 -46.80
CA GLY A 252 -33.71 -0.21 -47.49
C GLY A 252 -34.84 -1.25 -47.61
N ASN A 253 -35.35 -1.45 -48.83
CA ASN A 253 -36.44 -2.41 -49.12
C ASN A 253 -36.05 -3.87 -48.88
N ALA A 254 -34.76 -4.18 -48.77
CA ALA A 254 -34.24 -5.51 -48.53
C ALA A 254 -33.91 -5.78 -47.05
N ARG A 255 -34.21 -4.82 -46.16
CA ARG A 255 -33.94 -4.93 -44.71
C ARG A 255 -34.61 -6.18 -44.13
N ARG A 256 -33.86 -6.92 -43.32
CA ARG A 256 -34.22 -8.18 -42.63
C ARG A 256 -34.56 -9.37 -43.53
N THR A 257 -34.41 -9.24 -44.86
CA THR A 257 -34.75 -10.33 -45.80
C THR A 257 -33.57 -10.79 -46.64
N HIS A 258 -32.67 -9.87 -47.02
CA HIS A 258 -31.50 -10.19 -47.84
C HIS A 258 -30.26 -9.51 -47.27
N MET A 259 -29.09 -9.92 -47.75
CA MET A 259 -27.85 -9.17 -47.58
C MET A 259 -27.74 -8.10 -48.67
N SER A 260 -27.32 -6.90 -48.31
CA SER A 260 -27.13 -5.80 -49.27
C SER A 260 -25.66 -5.39 -49.31
N MET A 261 -25.08 -5.32 -50.50
CA MET A 261 -23.68 -4.92 -50.70
C MET A 261 -23.58 -3.75 -51.67
N PHE A 262 -22.71 -2.79 -51.34
CA PHE A 262 -22.49 -1.58 -52.12
C PHE A 262 -20.99 -1.38 -52.35
N PHE A 263 -20.64 -0.80 -53.50
CA PHE A 263 -19.28 -0.33 -53.79
C PHE A 263 -19.19 1.16 -53.50
N VAL A 264 -18.11 1.57 -52.83
CA VAL A 264 -17.85 2.95 -52.42
C VAL A 264 -16.55 3.40 -53.08
N LEU A 265 -16.64 4.45 -53.90
CA LEU A 265 -15.47 5.15 -54.41
C LEU A 265 -14.89 6.03 -53.29
N MET A 266 -13.58 5.89 -53.05
CA MET A 266 -12.86 6.65 -52.05
C MET A 266 -12.09 7.79 -52.71
N ARG A 267 -11.91 8.88 -51.97
CA ARG A 267 -10.97 9.94 -52.37
C ARG A 267 -9.54 9.44 -52.15
N SER A 268 -8.71 9.51 -53.19
CA SER A 268 -7.26 9.28 -53.16
C SER A 268 -6.53 10.45 -52.52
#